data_AF-A0A962C567-F1
#
_entry.id   AF-A0A962C567-F1
#
_cell.length_a   1.000
_cell.length_b   1.000
_cell.length_c   1.000
_cell.angle_alpha   90.00
_cell.angle_beta   90.00
_cell.angle_gamma   90.00
#
_symmetry.space_group_name_H-M   'P 1'
#
loop_
_entity.id
_entity.type
_entity.pdbx_description
1 polymer ?
#
loop_
_entity_poly.entity_id
_entity_poly.type
_entity_poly.pdbx_seq_one_letter_code
_entity_poly.pdbx_strand_id
1 'polypeptide(L)'
;PFLERVAMNLPNGKRFTIVAENLDDAHPYIGSVTLDGKPLDRSFIRHEEIMAGGDLHFTMQAEPNRQWATDAKARPYSMSTRR
;
A
#
# COMPACT_ATOMS: atom_id res chain seq x y z
N PRO A 1 7.98 -3.79 2.40
CA PRO A 1 7.40 -4.68 3.43
C PRO A 1 8.50 -5.62 3.91
N PHE A 2 8.54 -5.97 5.19
CA PHE A 2 9.55 -6.92 5.71
C PHE A 2 8.97 -8.32 5.95
N LEU A 3 7.64 -8.41 6.07
CA LEU A 3 6.91 -9.64 6.29
C LEU A 3 6.00 -9.89 5.10
N GLU A 4 5.89 -11.15 4.67
CA GLU A 4 4.97 -11.57 3.60
C GLU A 4 3.51 -11.30 3.95
N ARG A 5 3.15 -11.40 5.24
CA ARG A 5 1.77 -11.15 5.70
C ARG A 5 1.72 -10.59 7.11
N VAL A 6 0.87 -9.59 7.30
CA VAL A 6 0.53 -9.02 8.61
C VAL A 6 -0.98 -8.87 8.72
N ALA A 7 -1.57 -9.25 9.84
CA ALA A 7 -2.98 -9.02 10.13
C ALA A 7 -3.12 -8.20 11.41
N MET A 8 -3.77 -7.04 11.32
CA MET A 8 -4.02 -6.14 12.44
C MET A 8 -5.49 -6.25 12.86
N ASN A 9 -5.73 -6.55 14.14
CA ASN A 9 -7.06 -6.45 14.72
C ASN A 9 -7.29 -5.00 15.20
N LEU A 10 -8.37 -4.38 14.75
CA LEU A 10 -8.65 -2.97 14.99
C LEU A 10 -9.60 -2.79 16.19
N PRO A 11 -9.57 -1.63 16.87
CA PRO A 11 -10.42 -1.38 18.04
C PRO A 11 -11.93 -1.45 17.77
N ASN A 12 -12.35 -1.28 16.51
CA ASN A 12 -13.74 -1.39 16.09
C ASN A 12 -14.17 -2.82 15.74
N GLY A 13 -13.37 -3.83 16.09
CA GLY A 13 -13.64 -5.24 15.86
C GLY A 13 -13.35 -5.72 14.42
N LYS A 14 -12.94 -4.82 13.53
CA LYS A 14 -12.54 -5.19 12.15
C LYS A 14 -11.08 -5.66 12.10
N ARG A 15 -10.70 -6.20 10.95
CA ARG A 15 -9.33 -6.62 10.64
C ARG A 15 -8.84 -5.92 9.39
N PHE A 16 -7.58 -5.49 9.41
CA PHE A 16 -6.87 -5.01 8.23
C PHE A 16 -5.66 -5.91 7.97
N THR A 17 -5.60 -6.53 6.80
CA THR A 17 -4.50 -7.42 6.40
C THR A 17 -3.60 -6.69 5.42
N ILE A 18 -2.29 -6.92 5.55
CA ILE A 18 -1.29 -6.49 4.59
C ILE A 18 -0.62 -7.75 4.06
N VAL A 19 -0.57 -7.90 2.74
CA VAL A 19 0.09 -9.02 2.04
C VAL A 19 1.15 -8.45 1.11
N ALA A 20 2.35 -9.03 1.11
CA ALA A 20 3.41 -8.76 0.16
C ALA A 20 3.70 -10.05 -0.61
N GLU A 21 3.07 -10.19 -1.77
CA GLU A 21 3.25 -11.33 -2.67
C GLU A 21 4.60 -11.23 -3.37
N ASN A 22 5.30 -12.37 -3.48
CA ASN A 22 6.65 -12.51 -4.02
C ASN A 22 7.70 -11.70 -3.25
N LEU A 23 7.56 -11.57 -1.92
CA LEU A 23 8.59 -10.93 -1.11
C LEU A 23 9.77 -11.89 -0.86
N ASP A 24 10.90 -11.62 -1.49
CA ASP A 24 12.18 -12.28 -1.23
C ASP A 24 13.34 -11.31 -1.51
N ASP A 25 14.58 -11.77 -1.32
CA ASP A 25 15.79 -10.96 -1.53
C ASP A 25 15.97 -10.51 -2.99
N ALA A 26 15.38 -11.22 -3.96
CA ALA A 26 15.45 -10.89 -5.38
C ALA A 26 14.37 -9.88 -5.80
N HIS A 27 13.28 -9.71 -5.02
CA HIS A 27 12.13 -8.87 -5.35
C HIS A 27 11.88 -7.76 -4.31
N PRO A 28 12.79 -6.77 -4.15
CA PRO A 28 12.68 -5.76 -3.10
C PRO A 28 11.72 -4.60 -3.43
N TYR A 29 11.27 -4.45 -4.69
CA TYR A 29 10.48 -3.30 -5.13
C TYR A 29 8.99 -3.59 -5.20
N ILE A 30 8.17 -2.57 -4.93
CA ILE A 30 6.73 -2.63 -5.20
C ILE A 30 6.52 -2.48 -6.72
N GLY A 31 5.84 -3.45 -7.33
CA GLY A 31 5.38 -3.38 -8.71
C GLY A 31 3.99 -2.75 -8.81
N SER A 32 3.06 -3.20 -7.98
CA SER A 32 1.70 -2.68 -7.91
C SER A 32 1.12 -2.85 -6.50
N VAL A 33 0.05 -2.10 -6.23
CA VAL A 33 -0.68 -2.16 -4.96
C VAL A 33 -2.17 -2.18 -5.23
N THR A 34 -2.89 -3.01 -4.50
CA THR A 34 -4.36 -2.97 -4.47
C THR A 34 -4.85 -2.80 -3.04
N LEU A 35 -5.95 -2.07 -2.88
CA LEU A 35 -6.70 -1.96 -1.64
C LEU A 35 -8.10 -2.53 -1.90
N ASP A 36 -8.44 -3.60 -1.19
CA ASP A 36 -9.67 -4.37 -1.38
C ASP A 36 -9.89 -4.78 -2.85
N GLY A 37 -8.81 -5.23 -3.50
CA GLY A 37 -8.79 -5.66 -4.90
C GLY A 37 -8.85 -4.54 -5.94
N LYS A 38 -8.93 -3.27 -5.52
CA LYS A 38 -8.92 -2.12 -6.43
C LYS A 38 -7.51 -1.55 -6.55
N PRO A 39 -7.04 -1.19 -7.77
CA PRO A 39 -5.75 -0.54 -7.95
C PRO A 39 -5.58 0.70 -7.07
N LEU A 40 -4.42 0.80 -6.41
CA LEU A 40 -4.03 1.93 -5.59
C LEU A 40 -2.82 2.61 -6.23
N ASP A 41 -3.06 3.64 -7.03
CA ASP A 41 -2.02 4.35 -7.79
C ASP A 41 -1.40 5.53 -7.02
N ARG A 42 -1.53 5.53 -5.69
CA ARG A 42 -0.96 6.54 -4.80
C ARG A 42 -0.07 5.91 -3.75
N SER A 43 0.91 6.67 -3.29
CA SER A 43 1.93 6.24 -2.33
C SER A 43 1.47 6.29 -0.87
N PHE A 44 0.16 6.43 -0.62
CA PHE A 44 -0.39 6.54 0.72
C PHE A 44 -1.80 5.94 0.79
N ILE A 45 -2.16 5.48 1.99
CA ILE A 45 -3.51 5.12 2.39
C ILE A 45 -3.97 6.07 3.50
N ARG A 46 -5.28 6.23 3.66
CA ARG A 46 -5.88 7.07 4.69
C ARG A 46 -6.21 6.25 5.92
N HIS A 47 -6.28 6.93 7.06
CA HIS A 47 -6.70 6.29 8.30
C HIS A 47 -8.10 5.67 8.19
N GLU A 48 -9.04 6.34 7.51
CA GLU A 48 -10.39 5.81 7.28
C GLU A 48 -10.41 4.49 6.48
N GLU A 49 -9.44 4.29 5.60
CA GLU A 49 -9.29 3.06 4.81
C GLU A 49 -8.76 1.91 5.65
N ILE A 50 -7.81 2.20 6.55
CA ILE A 50 -7.37 1.21 7.54
C ILE A 50 -8.53 0.86 8.47
N MET A 51 -9.23 1.86 9.00
CA MET A 51 -10.34 1.67 9.94
C MET A 51 -11.56 0.99 9.30
N ALA A 52 -11.69 1.05 7.98
CA ALA A 52 -12.69 0.29 7.25
C ALA A 52 -12.44 -1.23 7.30
N GLY A 53 -11.24 -1.67 7.66
CA GLY A 53 -10.77 -3.05 7.57
C GLY A 53 -10.32 -3.38 6.15
N GLY A 54 -10.27 -4.67 5.81
CA GLY A 54 -10.00 -5.12 4.45
C GLY A 54 -8.54 -5.54 4.23
N ASP A 55 -8.11 -5.54 2.97
CA ASP A 55 -6.85 -6.11 2.53
C ASP A 55 -6.05 -5.14 1.65
N LEU A 56 -4.81 -4.87 2.05
CA LEU A 56 -3.80 -4.16 1.28
C LEU A 56 -2.81 -5.17 0.70
N HIS A 57 -2.78 -5.30 -0.61
CA HIS A 57 -1.96 -6.28 -1.29
C HIS A 57 -0.90 -5.58 -2.14
N PHE A 58 0.37 -5.86 -1.83
CA PHE A 58 1.53 -5.48 -2.62
C PHE A 58 1.97 -6.66 -3.48
N THR A 59 2.16 -6.43 -4.78
CA THR A 59 2.89 -7.36 -5.65
C THR A 59 4.33 -6.87 -5.77
N MET A 60 5.27 -7.67 -5.28
CA MET A 60 6.70 -7.34 -5.27
C MET A 60 7.39 -7.77 -6.58
N GLN A 61 8.47 -7.09 -6.96
CA GLN A 61 9.23 -7.35 -8.18
C GLN A 61 10.73 -6.97 -8.05
N ALA A 62 11.55 -7.47 -8.97
CA ALA A 62 13.00 -7.34 -8.93
C ALA A 62 13.52 -5.97 -9.37
N GLU A 63 12.80 -5.29 -10.26
CA GLU A 63 13.16 -3.98 -10.79
C GLU A 63 12.17 -2.90 -10.31
N PRO A 64 12.59 -1.64 -10.14
CA PRO A 64 11.68 -0.59 -9.69
C PRO A 64 10.61 -0.25 -10.74
N ASN A 65 9.34 -0.18 -10.32
CA ASN A 65 8.30 0.44 -11.14
C ASN A 65 8.47 1.95 -11.12
N ARG A 66 8.92 2.53 -12.24
CA ARG A 66 9.14 3.99 -12.37
C ARG A 66 7.88 4.77 -12.74
N GLN A 67 6.73 4.13 -12.90
CA GLN A 67 5.46 4.77 -13.24
C GLN A 67 4.49 4.82 -12.05
N TRP A 68 4.49 3.80 -11.19
CA TRP A 68 3.57 3.72 -10.06
C TRP A 68 3.77 4.89 -9.07
N ALA A 69 2.65 5.49 -8.65
CA ALA A 69 2.57 6.58 -7.68
C ALA A 69 3.44 7.83 -7.97
N THR A 70 3.73 8.11 -9.24
CA THR A 70 4.57 9.26 -9.64
C THR A 70 3.79 10.57 -9.88
N ASP A 71 2.48 10.48 -10.10
CA ASP A 71 1.61 11.65 -10.34
C ASP A 71 1.63 12.63 -9.16
N ALA A 72 1.42 13.92 -9.40
CA ALA A 72 1.34 14.92 -8.34
C ALA A 72 0.22 14.62 -7.31
N LYS A 73 -0.90 14.06 -7.76
CA LYS A 73 -2.05 13.64 -6.93
C LYS A 73 -1.78 12.37 -6.13
N ALA A 74 -0.79 11.58 -6.55
CA ALA A 74 -0.39 10.33 -5.89
C ALA A 74 0.50 10.55 -4.65
N ARG A 75 0.91 11.80 -4.40
CA ARG A 75 1.76 12.21 -3.29
C ARG A 75 0.95 12.41 -2.01
N PRO A 76 1.52 12.12 -0.83
CA PRO A 76 0.87 12.43 0.43
C PRO A 76 0.70 13.95 0.62
N TYR A 77 -0.18 14.32 1.54
CA TYR A 77 -0.42 15.70 1.91
C TYR A 77 0.87 16.42 2.35
N SER A 78 1.04 17.67 1.91
CA SER A 78 2.04 18.61 2.41
C SER A 78 1.42 19.99 2.65
N MET A 79 1.85 20.68 3.71
CA MET A 79 1.40 22.03 4.02
C MET A 79 1.82 23.04 2.94
N SER A 80 2.97 22.85 2.30
CA SER A 80 3.51 23.77 1.28
C SER A 80 2.84 23.65 -0.08
N THR A 81 2.17 22.54 -0.37
CA THR A 81 1.43 22.32 -1.62
C THR A 81 -0.01 22.84 -1.57
N ARG A 82 -0.48 23.23 -0.38
CA ARG A 82 -1.80 23.83 -0.16
C ARG A 82 -1.68 25.34 -0.33
N ARG A 83 -1.69 25.80 -1.59
CA ARG A 83 -1.80 27.23 -1.93
C ARG A 83 -3.21 27.54 -2.44
#